data_AF-A0A940CWT8-F1
#
_entry.id   AF-A0A940CWT8-F1
#
_cell.length_a   1.000
_cell.length_b   1.000
_cell.length_c   1.000
_cell.angle_alpha   90.00
_cell.angle_beta   90.00
_cell.angle_gamma   90.00
#
_symmetry.space_group_name_H-M   'P 1'
#
loop_
_entity.id
_entity.type
_entity.pdbx_description
1 polymer ?
#
loop_
_entity_poly.entity_id
_entity_poly.type
_entity_poly.pdbx_seq_one_letter_code
_entity_poly.pdbx_strand_id
1 'polypeptide(L)'
;MGLAKVIEHLTDKPLGPTQENLLVNRTNEIKNLNNIIKYHPLGIFGVSGETGIGKTTVLNFIKCENVFSKRITLTFRESAESILYDLLYNLSKNLESDKELSNLAKETKEWVIEEVSTIKGFSLGISLYGSANKSSQKSITPRFNFFAAKEKLGKLLRKIVSVKGKFALIIDELDKESKDDTLLIVDALKNELLYENIIIIMTLPYSIYREYKLDRLRLNESGNLENIFKDIIFLEELTNSDIKELLLRRIHKFLDVIPVDSLEPIIEFSDGNPRDALWIFSKIIFDNIDKKILRKEDAILSIKKITKEYLGELNFTTLQTKAFELLKDFSSGTKDELLTLLQQNNIKRTTAYSILNTFIERKILIPRKENLTLSGKYKFFNP
;
A
#
# COMPACT_ATOMS: atom_id res chain seq x y z
N MET A 1 -9.43 -8.47 32.50
CA MET A 1 -10.25 -7.94 31.38
C MET A 1 -10.53 -9.07 30.40
N GLY A 2 -11.56 -9.01 29.54
CA GLY A 2 -11.86 -10.11 28.60
C GLY A 2 -11.21 -9.92 27.23
N LEU A 3 -10.97 -11.01 26.49
CA LEU A 3 -10.37 -11.01 25.15
C LEU A 3 -11.15 -10.14 24.14
N ALA A 4 -12.46 -9.99 24.30
CA ALA A 4 -13.28 -9.15 23.43
C ALA A 4 -12.82 -7.69 23.36
N LYS A 5 -12.29 -7.14 24.46
CA LYS A 5 -11.79 -5.75 24.49
C LYS A 5 -10.51 -5.55 23.70
N VAL A 6 -9.80 -6.63 23.35
CA VAL A 6 -8.55 -6.58 22.59
C VAL A 6 -8.81 -6.23 21.12
N ILE A 7 -9.96 -6.62 20.57
CA ILE A 7 -10.30 -6.45 19.14
C ILE A 7 -10.21 -4.99 18.69
N GLU A 8 -10.65 -4.05 19.54
CA GLU A 8 -10.56 -2.61 19.26
C GLU A 8 -9.11 -2.14 19.03
N HIS A 9 -8.14 -2.78 19.72
CA HIS A 9 -6.72 -2.49 19.61
C HIS A 9 -6.05 -3.18 18.41
N LEU A 10 -6.70 -4.19 17.83
CA LEU A 10 -6.20 -4.97 16.68
C LEU A 10 -6.80 -4.52 15.34
N THR A 11 -7.62 -3.47 15.34
CA THR A 11 -8.23 -2.99 14.10
C THR A 11 -7.17 -2.47 13.13
N ASP A 12 -7.16 -2.99 11.91
CA ASP A 12 -6.30 -2.51 10.83
C ASP A 12 -6.76 -1.12 10.37
N LYS A 13 -6.17 -0.10 10.97
CA LYS A 13 -6.32 1.31 10.59
C LYS A 13 -4.93 1.94 10.50
N PRO A 14 -4.66 2.75 9.45
CA PRO A 14 -3.44 3.52 9.38
C PRO A 14 -3.26 4.38 10.63
N LEU A 15 -2.04 4.41 11.18
CA LEU A 15 -1.76 5.17 12.39
C LEU A 15 -1.70 6.66 12.07
N GLY A 16 -2.31 7.48 12.93
CA GLY A 16 -2.24 8.93 12.85
C GLY A 16 -1.06 9.53 13.63
N PRO A 17 -0.79 10.83 13.45
CA PRO A 17 0.30 11.53 14.14
C PRO A 17 0.25 11.43 15.67
N THR A 18 -0.95 11.35 16.25
CA THR A 18 -1.16 11.22 17.71
C THR A 18 -0.84 9.84 18.27
N GLN A 19 -0.55 8.87 17.40
CA GLN A 19 -0.30 7.46 17.73
C GLN A 19 1.17 7.07 17.49
N GLU A 20 2.10 8.02 17.61
CA GLU A 20 3.54 7.80 17.41
C GLU A 20 4.09 6.68 18.29
N ASN A 21 3.58 6.53 19.51
CA ASN A 21 3.93 5.43 20.42
C ASN A 21 3.56 4.03 19.88
N LEU A 22 2.68 3.93 18.88
CA LEU A 22 2.33 2.67 18.21
C LEU A 22 3.13 2.44 16.92
N LEU A 23 3.87 3.43 16.44
CA LEU A 23 4.70 3.31 15.25
C LEU A 23 5.94 2.47 15.59
N VAL A 24 6.12 1.37 14.87
CA VAL A 24 7.28 0.50 14.97
C VAL A 24 8.07 0.58 13.69
N ASN A 25 9.38 0.79 13.84
CA ASN A 25 10.30 1.00 12.73
C ASN A 25 9.84 2.20 11.84
N ARG A 26 10.27 2.28 10.57
CA ARG A 26 9.89 3.32 9.58
C ARG A 26 10.44 4.73 9.79
N THR A 27 11.20 4.97 10.86
CA THR A 27 11.74 6.30 11.17
C THR A 27 12.68 6.82 10.08
N ASN A 28 13.46 5.94 9.46
CA ASN A 28 14.39 6.31 8.39
C ASN A 28 13.65 6.74 7.12
N GLU A 29 12.63 6.01 6.71
CA GLU A 29 11.81 6.29 5.53
C GLU A 29 11.03 7.60 5.72
N ILE A 30 10.44 7.81 6.90
CA ILE A 30 9.77 9.08 7.25
C ILE A 30 10.78 10.25 7.24
N LYS A 31 11.98 10.05 7.81
CA LYS A 31 13.04 11.07 7.80
C LYS A 31 13.48 11.40 6.38
N ASN A 32 13.66 10.39 5.52
CA ASN A 32 14.04 10.58 4.12
C ASN A 32 12.96 11.34 3.35
N LEU A 33 11.68 11.00 3.52
CA LEU A 33 10.57 11.75 2.91
C LEU A 33 10.54 13.21 3.37
N ASN A 34 10.68 13.48 4.66
CA ASN A 34 10.75 14.86 5.17
C ASN A 34 11.96 15.62 4.61
N ASN A 35 13.12 14.97 4.49
CA ASN A 35 14.31 15.56 3.89
C ASN A 35 14.10 15.88 2.41
N ILE A 36 13.47 14.99 1.65
CA ILE A 36 13.11 15.23 0.24
C ILE A 36 12.21 16.48 0.14
N ILE A 37 11.14 16.52 0.94
CA ILE A 37 10.22 17.66 0.97
C ILE A 37 10.94 18.96 1.33
N LYS A 38 11.86 18.92 2.28
CA LYS A 38 12.57 20.10 2.78
C LYS A 38 13.64 20.61 1.80
N TYR A 39 14.45 19.72 1.25
CA TYR A 39 15.68 20.12 0.55
C TYR A 39 15.64 19.96 -0.96
N HIS A 40 14.83 19.04 -1.51
CA HIS A 40 14.82 18.83 -2.96
C HIS A 40 14.10 20.00 -3.66
N PRO A 41 14.60 20.55 -4.78
CA PRO A 41 14.03 21.75 -5.39
C PRO A 41 12.69 21.49 -6.11
N LEU A 42 12.55 20.33 -6.76
CA LEU A 42 11.32 19.89 -7.41
C LEU A 42 11.36 18.39 -7.70
N GLY A 43 10.22 17.73 -7.87
CA GLY A 43 10.21 16.36 -8.39
C GLY A 43 9.03 15.51 -7.96
N ILE A 44 8.89 14.37 -8.63
CA ILE A 44 7.93 13.32 -8.29
C ILE A 44 8.68 12.18 -7.61
N PHE A 45 8.18 11.77 -6.45
CA PHE A 45 8.75 10.75 -5.59
C PHE A 45 7.73 9.65 -5.30
N GLY A 46 8.18 8.42 -5.30
CA GLY A 46 7.36 7.24 -5.02
C GLY A 46 7.52 6.74 -3.59
N VAL A 47 6.44 6.21 -3.02
CA VAL A 47 6.48 5.31 -1.86
C VAL A 47 5.87 3.99 -2.29
N SER A 48 6.67 2.93 -2.33
CA SER A 48 6.25 1.62 -2.84
C SER A 48 6.46 0.53 -1.80
N GLY A 49 5.71 -0.56 -1.92
CA GLY A 49 5.71 -1.66 -0.97
C GLY A 49 4.46 -2.52 -1.12
N GLU A 50 4.54 -3.76 -0.63
CA GLU A 50 3.43 -4.71 -0.65
C GLU A 50 2.19 -4.15 0.08
N THR A 51 1.02 -4.66 -0.28
CA THR A 51 -0.24 -4.23 0.34
C THR A 51 -0.24 -4.56 1.84
N GLY A 52 -0.64 -3.61 2.68
CA GLY A 52 -0.64 -3.78 4.14
C GLY A 52 0.69 -3.44 4.85
N ILE A 53 1.73 -3.06 4.12
CA ILE A 53 3.05 -2.79 4.72
C ILE A 53 3.18 -1.49 5.51
N GLY A 54 2.16 -0.63 5.44
CA GLY A 54 2.09 0.64 6.16
C GLY A 54 2.42 1.90 5.35
N LYS A 55 2.24 1.91 4.02
CA LYS A 55 2.45 3.09 3.16
C LYS A 55 1.67 4.33 3.64
N THR A 56 0.35 4.20 3.79
CA THR A 56 -0.53 5.27 4.31
C THR A 56 -0.12 5.73 5.71
N THR A 57 0.33 4.80 6.57
CA THR A 57 0.88 5.12 7.90
C THR A 57 2.13 5.98 7.79
N VAL A 58 3.11 5.59 6.96
CA VAL A 58 4.33 6.38 6.73
C VAL A 58 3.98 7.79 6.26
N LEU A 59 3.05 7.92 5.31
CA LEU A 59 2.58 9.22 4.82
C LEU A 59 1.90 10.07 5.91
N ASN A 60 1.20 9.46 6.88
CA ASN A 60 0.58 10.17 8.00
C ASN A 60 1.60 10.83 8.94
N PHE A 61 2.83 10.30 9.02
CA PHE A 61 3.88 10.79 9.91
C PHE A 61 4.82 11.82 9.25
N ILE A 62 4.60 12.18 7.99
CA ILE A 62 5.33 13.26 7.34
C ILE A 62 4.89 14.60 7.97
N LYS A 63 5.85 15.39 8.45
CA LYS A 63 5.60 16.65 9.18
C LYS A 63 5.60 17.87 8.26
N CYS A 64 6.27 17.81 7.12
CA CYS A 64 6.37 18.93 6.15
C CYS A 64 6.78 20.27 6.81
N GLU A 65 7.77 20.25 7.72
CA GLU A 65 8.18 21.45 8.47
C GLU A 65 8.55 22.61 7.54
N ASN A 66 7.93 23.77 7.74
CA ASN A 66 8.14 25.00 6.96
C ASN A 66 7.85 24.87 5.45
N VAL A 67 7.07 23.86 5.03
CA VAL A 67 6.63 23.69 3.64
C VAL A 67 5.11 23.62 3.62
N PHE A 68 4.46 24.45 2.81
CA PHE A 68 3.02 24.36 2.64
C PHE A 68 2.69 23.00 2.03
N SER A 69 1.74 22.27 2.61
CA SER A 69 1.46 20.91 2.15
C SER A 69 -0.01 20.58 2.13
N LYS A 70 -0.40 19.73 1.18
CA LYS A 70 -1.73 19.17 1.07
C LYS A 70 -1.65 17.68 0.81
N ARG A 71 -2.58 16.94 1.39
CA ARG A 71 -2.75 15.51 1.15
C ARG A 71 -4.05 15.27 0.43
N ILE A 72 -4.00 14.37 -0.55
CA ILE A 72 -5.14 13.93 -1.33
C ILE A 72 -5.13 12.40 -1.31
N THR A 73 -6.30 11.83 -1.05
CA THR A 73 -6.53 10.40 -1.16
C THR A 73 -7.40 10.20 -2.38
N LEU A 74 -6.90 9.48 -3.38
CA LEU A 74 -7.65 9.22 -4.60
C LEU A 74 -8.76 8.22 -4.32
N THR A 75 -9.99 8.59 -4.61
CA THR A 75 -11.20 7.76 -4.56
C THR A 75 -11.46 7.14 -5.93
N PHE A 76 -11.40 7.94 -7.01
CA PHE A 76 -11.67 7.48 -8.39
C PHE A 76 -10.38 7.28 -9.16
N ARG A 77 -10.22 6.08 -9.73
CA ARG A 77 -8.94 5.64 -10.29
C ARG A 77 -9.02 4.85 -11.59
N GLU A 78 -10.21 4.76 -12.17
CA GLU A 78 -10.51 3.94 -13.36
C GLU A 78 -9.81 4.42 -14.64
N SER A 79 -9.31 5.65 -14.65
CA SER A 79 -8.61 6.27 -15.79
C SER A 79 -7.80 7.50 -15.36
N ALA A 80 -6.84 7.91 -16.20
CA ALA A 80 -6.12 9.19 -16.02
C ALA A 80 -7.04 10.40 -15.91
N GLU A 81 -8.19 10.33 -16.59
CA GLU A 81 -9.21 11.36 -16.57
C GLU A 81 -9.88 11.45 -15.20
N SER A 82 -10.33 10.31 -14.66
CA SER A 82 -10.96 10.26 -13.33
C SER A 82 -10.01 10.68 -12.21
N ILE A 83 -8.72 10.31 -12.30
CA ILE A 83 -7.71 10.69 -11.32
C ILE A 83 -7.40 12.17 -11.39
N LEU A 84 -7.25 12.73 -12.59
CA LEU A 84 -7.03 14.16 -12.76
C LEU A 84 -8.21 14.96 -12.17
N TYR A 85 -9.44 14.51 -12.39
CA TYR A 85 -10.62 15.12 -11.78
C TYR A 85 -10.62 15.06 -10.27
N ASP A 86 -10.39 13.87 -9.73
CA ASP A 86 -10.40 13.65 -8.29
C ASP A 86 -9.28 14.42 -7.60
N LEU A 87 -8.09 14.47 -8.23
CA LEU A 87 -6.98 15.29 -7.79
C LEU A 87 -7.35 16.78 -7.80
N LEU A 88 -7.89 17.29 -8.90
CA LEU A 88 -8.24 18.69 -9.06
C LEU A 88 -9.37 19.11 -8.10
N TYR A 89 -10.39 18.26 -7.94
CA TYR A 89 -11.49 18.45 -7.01
C TYR A 89 -11.02 18.45 -5.55
N ASN A 90 -10.24 17.46 -5.13
CA ASN A 90 -9.78 17.38 -3.74
C ASN A 90 -8.76 18.46 -3.41
N LEU A 91 -7.87 18.80 -4.34
CA LEU A 91 -6.91 19.89 -4.16
C LEU A 91 -7.64 21.22 -4.00
N SER A 92 -8.57 21.53 -4.90
CA SER A 92 -9.36 22.75 -4.84
C SER A 92 -10.20 22.83 -3.57
N LYS A 93 -10.94 21.76 -3.22
CA LYS A 93 -11.70 21.67 -1.97
C LYS A 93 -10.83 21.93 -0.73
N ASN A 94 -9.64 21.35 -0.66
CA ASN A 94 -8.71 21.56 0.45
C ASN A 94 -8.11 22.97 0.54
N LEU A 95 -8.29 23.80 -0.51
CA LEU A 95 -7.78 25.17 -0.60
C LEU A 95 -8.89 26.23 -0.48
N GLU A 96 -10.16 25.85 -0.42
CA GLU A 96 -11.29 26.79 -0.33
C GLU A 96 -11.25 27.70 0.89
N SER A 97 -10.67 27.20 1.99
CA SER A 97 -10.54 27.94 3.26
C SER A 97 -9.28 28.80 3.33
N ASP A 98 -8.38 28.73 2.34
CA ASP A 98 -7.16 29.54 2.33
C ASP A 98 -7.44 30.94 1.80
N LYS A 99 -7.11 31.98 2.58
CA LYS A 99 -7.45 33.38 2.28
C LYS A 99 -6.94 33.86 0.91
N GLU A 100 -5.81 33.35 0.43
CA GLU A 100 -5.15 33.84 -0.78
C GLU A 100 -5.41 32.95 -2.01
N LEU A 101 -5.86 31.71 -1.77
CA LEU A 101 -6.08 30.72 -2.81
C LEU A 101 -7.58 30.40 -3.01
N SER A 102 -8.45 30.84 -2.10
CA SER A 102 -9.88 30.49 -2.08
C SER A 102 -10.62 30.80 -3.37
N ASN A 103 -10.34 31.95 -4.00
CA ASN A 103 -11.09 32.37 -5.19
C ASN A 103 -10.83 31.43 -6.37
N LEU A 104 -9.55 31.15 -6.65
CA LEU A 104 -9.17 30.22 -7.71
C LEU A 104 -9.59 28.78 -7.37
N ALA A 105 -9.52 28.39 -6.09
CA ALA A 105 -9.94 27.09 -5.63
C ALA A 105 -11.44 26.85 -5.85
N LYS A 106 -12.30 27.81 -5.46
CA LYS A 106 -13.75 27.74 -5.67
C LYS A 106 -14.11 27.69 -7.16
N GLU A 107 -13.53 28.59 -7.96
CA GLU A 107 -13.71 28.61 -9.42
C GLU A 107 -13.33 27.26 -10.06
N THR A 108 -12.22 26.67 -9.62
CA THR A 108 -11.74 25.38 -10.14
C THR A 108 -12.69 24.24 -9.74
N LYS A 109 -13.14 24.22 -8.50
CA LYS A 109 -14.07 23.19 -7.99
C LYS A 109 -15.43 23.27 -8.69
N GLU A 110 -15.99 24.47 -8.83
CA GLU A 110 -17.26 24.70 -9.54
C GLU A 110 -17.17 24.22 -10.98
N TRP A 111 -16.09 24.60 -11.69
CA TRP A 111 -15.84 24.10 -13.04
C TRP A 111 -15.78 22.57 -13.12
N VAL A 112 -15.10 21.91 -12.18
CA VAL A 112 -15.06 20.43 -12.13
C VAL A 112 -16.46 19.84 -11.94
N ILE A 113 -17.28 20.42 -11.06
CA ILE A 113 -18.65 19.95 -10.82
C ILE A 113 -19.50 20.11 -12.09
N GLU A 114 -19.40 21.24 -12.79
CA GLU A 114 -20.13 21.51 -14.03
C GLU A 114 -19.75 20.53 -15.14
N GLU A 115 -18.45 20.32 -15.38
CA GLU A 115 -17.96 19.37 -16.39
C GLU A 115 -18.38 17.92 -16.06
N VAL A 116 -18.30 17.50 -14.80
CA VAL A 116 -18.71 16.13 -14.44
C VAL A 116 -20.22 15.96 -14.54
N SER A 117 -21.01 16.97 -14.17
CA SER A 117 -22.47 16.93 -14.28
C SER A 117 -22.98 16.85 -15.73
N THR A 118 -22.19 17.34 -16.68
CA THR A 118 -22.52 17.34 -18.10
C THR A 118 -22.07 16.05 -18.80
N ILE A 119 -20.97 15.42 -18.36
CA ILE A 119 -20.35 14.28 -19.07
C ILE A 119 -21.07 12.95 -18.87
N LYS A 120 -21.68 12.68 -17.71
CA LYS A 120 -22.45 11.46 -17.39
C LYS A 120 -23.11 11.65 -16.03
N GLY A 121 -24.14 10.87 -15.70
CA GLY A 121 -24.68 10.73 -14.33
C GLY A 121 -23.68 10.12 -13.33
N PHE A 122 -22.42 10.54 -13.38
CA PHE A 122 -21.31 10.16 -12.53
C PHE A 122 -21.43 10.97 -11.24
N SER A 123 -22.09 10.39 -10.24
CA SER A 123 -22.18 11.02 -8.93
C SER A 123 -20.81 10.96 -8.27
N LEU A 124 -20.11 12.10 -8.19
CA LEU A 124 -18.91 12.32 -7.37
C LEU A 124 -19.18 12.22 -5.85
N GLY A 125 -20.06 11.31 -5.40
CA GLY A 125 -20.42 11.16 -3.99
C GLY A 125 -21.11 12.39 -3.38
N ILE A 126 -21.61 13.32 -4.19
CA ILE A 126 -22.46 14.42 -3.76
C ILE A 126 -23.89 13.87 -3.72
N SER A 127 -24.40 13.61 -2.52
CA SER A 127 -25.84 13.41 -2.30
C SER A 127 -26.58 14.64 -2.84
N LEU A 128 -27.18 14.50 -4.02
CA LEU A 128 -28.01 15.52 -4.67
C LEU A 128 -29.35 15.64 -3.91
N TYR A 129 -29.34 16.41 -2.83
CA TYR A 129 -30.54 17.07 -2.33
C TYR A 129 -30.78 18.32 -3.18
N GLY A 130 -31.85 18.34 -3.98
CA GLY A 130 -32.37 19.57 -4.57
C GLY A 130 -32.92 19.45 -5.98
N SER A 131 -34.24 19.20 -6.07
CA SER A 131 -35.14 19.41 -7.20
C SER A 131 -34.80 18.77 -8.55
N ALA A 132 -35.40 17.60 -8.75
CA ALA A 132 -35.77 17.12 -10.07
C ALA A 132 -36.70 18.11 -10.79
N ASN A 133 -36.27 18.59 -11.95
CA ASN A 133 -37.21 18.86 -13.03
C ASN A 133 -36.67 18.24 -14.32
N LYS A 134 -37.38 17.19 -14.75
CA LYS A 134 -37.18 16.50 -16.03
C LYS A 134 -37.46 17.47 -17.18
N SER A 135 -36.43 17.77 -17.97
CA SER A 135 -36.62 18.02 -19.40
C SER A 135 -35.59 17.20 -20.15
N SER A 136 -36.08 16.17 -20.84
CA SER A 136 -35.33 15.33 -21.76
C SER A 136 -34.84 16.18 -22.94
N GLN A 137 -33.63 16.73 -22.84
CA GLN A 137 -32.89 17.23 -23.99
C GLN A 137 -31.85 16.19 -24.40
N LYS A 138 -31.79 15.96 -25.72
CA LYS A 138 -30.88 15.02 -26.40
C LYS A 138 -29.48 15.14 -25.82
N SER A 139 -28.96 14.04 -25.28
CA SER A 139 -27.60 13.97 -24.72
C SER A 139 -26.56 14.15 -25.82
N ILE A 140 -26.12 15.38 -26.04
CA ILE A 140 -24.78 15.62 -26.55
C ILE A 140 -23.88 15.25 -25.38
N THR A 141 -23.28 14.07 -25.38
CA THR A 141 -22.19 13.73 -24.45
C THR A 141 -21.08 14.76 -24.68
N PRO A 142 -20.83 15.70 -23.76
CA PRO A 142 -19.62 16.49 -23.83
C PRO A 142 -18.44 15.51 -23.72
N ARG A 143 -17.47 15.65 -24.61
CA ARG A 143 -16.21 14.94 -24.48
C ARG A 143 -15.43 15.62 -23.36
N PHE A 144 -14.87 14.84 -22.45
CA PHE A 144 -14.02 15.36 -21.40
C PHE A 144 -12.91 16.25 -21.96
N ASN A 145 -12.80 17.46 -21.42
CA ASN A 145 -11.70 18.35 -21.77
C ASN A 145 -10.48 18.10 -20.86
N PHE A 146 -9.80 16.98 -21.10
CA PHE A 146 -8.55 16.61 -20.41
C PHE A 146 -7.52 17.76 -20.43
N PHE A 147 -7.42 18.47 -21.55
CA PHE A 147 -6.50 19.59 -21.71
C PHE A 147 -6.82 20.75 -20.75
N ALA A 148 -8.10 21.16 -20.66
CA ALA A 148 -8.51 22.22 -19.75
C ALA A 148 -8.31 21.82 -18.28
N ALA A 149 -8.55 20.56 -17.92
CA ALA A 149 -8.31 20.06 -16.56
C ALA A 149 -6.81 20.12 -16.21
N LYS A 150 -5.93 19.72 -17.14
CA LYS A 150 -4.48 19.84 -16.97
C LYS A 150 -4.03 21.30 -16.81
N GLU A 151 -4.55 22.19 -17.64
CA GLU A 151 -4.22 23.61 -17.57
C GLU A 151 -4.65 24.22 -16.23
N LYS A 152 -5.85 23.87 -15.74
CA LYS A 152 -6.36 24.30 -14.43
C LYS A 152 -5.51 23.75 -13.28
N LEU A 153 -5.11 22.48 -13.33
CA LEU A 153 -4.18 21.91 -12.35
C LEU A 153 -2.87 22.71 -12.32
N GLY A 154 -2.26 22.93 -13.49
CA GLY A 154 -1.03 23.72 -13.60
C GLY A 154 -1.19 25.15 -13.10
N LYS A 155 -2.30 25.83 -13.41
CA LYS A 155 -2.61 27.18 -12.92
C LYS A 155 -2.74 27.20 -11.39
N LEU A 156 -3.44 26.23 -10.82
CA LEU A 156 -3.63 26.10 -9.38
C LEU A 156 -2.30 25.86 -8.66
N LEU A 157 -1.49 24.92 -9.15
CA LEU A 157 -0.16 24.59 -8.61
C LEU A 157 0.79 25.79 -8.65
N ARG A 158 0.89 26.49 -9.80
CA ARG A 158 1.71 27.70 -9.92
C ARG A 158 1.25 28.81 -8.99
N LYS A 159 -0.07 28.98 -8.82
CA LYS A 159 -0.61 29.98 -7.89
C LYS A 159 -0.24 29.64 -6.45
N ILE A 160 -0.34 28.37 -6.04
CA ILE A 160 0.10 27.91 -4.71
C ILE A 160 1.57 28.29 -4.49
N VAL A 161 2.45 27.94 -5.44
CA VAL A 161 3.89 28.24 -5.31
C VAL A 161 4.16 29.73 -5.21
N SER A 162 3.51 30.56 -6.04
CA SER A 162 3.72 32.01 -6.01
C SER A 162 3.33 32.67 -4.68
N VAL A 163 2.37 32.08 -3.97
CA VAL A 163 1.79 32.64 -2.73
C VAL A 163 2.43 32.04 -1.48
N LYS A 164 2.69 30.72 -1.48
CA LYS A 164 3.14 29.97 -0.31
C LYS A 164 4.62 29.56 -0.39
N GLY A 165 5.29 29.84 -1.51
CA GLY A 165 6.65 29.37 -1.76
C GLY A 165 6.66 27.88 -2.08
N LYS A 166 7.43 27.11 -1.31
CA LYS A 166 7.56 25.66 -1.55
C LYS A 166 6.28 24.91 -1.20
N PHE A 167 5.88 24.00 -2.08
CA PHE A 167 4.67 23.19 -1.95
C PHE A 167 4.96 21.70 -1.99
N ALA A 168 4.37 20.95 -1.06
CA ALA A 168 4.37 19.49 -1.04
C ALA A 168 2.96 18.93 -1.23
N LEU A 169 2.76 18.12 -2.27
CA LEU A 169 1.52 17.41 -2.53
C LEU A 169 1.72 15.92 -2.27
N ILE A 170 0.97 15.38 -1.31
CA ILE A 170 1.00 13.95 -0.96
C ILE A 170 -0.25 13.30 -1.56
N ILE A 171 -0.06 12.35 -2.48
CA ILE A 171 -1.13 11.62 -3.17
C ILE A 171 -1.12 10.18 -2.69
N ASP A 172 -2.17 9.78 -1.99
CA ASP A 172 -2.33 8.42 -1.47
C ASP A 172 -3.27 7.61 -2.36
N GLU A 173 -3.17 6.29 -2.21
CA GLU A 173 -4.00 5.28 -2.83
C GLU A 173 -3.83 5.07 -4.35
N LEU A 174 -2.83 5.68 -5.00
CA LEU A 174 -2.51 5.33 -6.39
C LEU A 174 -1.94 3.89 -6.52
N ASP A 175 -1.54 3.26 -5.42
CA ASP A 175 -1.02 1.89 -5.37
C ASP A 175 -2.05 0.78 -5.55
N LYS A 176 -3.35 1.11 -5.60
CA LYS A 176 -4.42 0.13 -5.88
C LYS A 176 -4.66 -0.11 -7.38
N GLU A 177 -4.09 0.73 -8.24
CA GLU A 177 -4.18 0.57 -9.69
C GLU A 177 -3.11 -0.36 -10.26
N SER A 178 -3.32 -0.78 -11.50
CA SER A 178 -2.31 -1.53 -12.22
C SER A 178 -1.05 -0.68 -12.43
N LYS A 179 0.08 -1.37 -12.62
CA LYS A 179 1.37 -0.75 -12.93
C LYS A 179 1.26 0.15 -14.17
N ASP A 180 0.73 -0.40 -15.25
CA ASP A 180 0.71 0.25 -16.56
C ASP A 180 -0.21 1.47 -16.55
N ASP A 181 -1.38 1.35 -15.91
CA ASP A 181 -2.29 2.48 -15.73
C ASP A 181 -1.61 3.58 -14.92
N THR A 182 -1.01 3.24 -13.77
CA THR A 182 -0.30 4.21 -12.92
C THR A 182 0.75 4.98 -13.71
N LEU A 183 1.53 4.30 -14.55
CA LEU A 183 2.55 4.94 -15.36
C LEU A 183 1.97 5.87 -16.43
N LEU A 184 0.91 5.43 -17.12
CA LEU A 184 0.20 6.28 -18.09
C LEU A 184 -0.35 7.55 -17.42
N ILE A 185 -0.91 7.40 -16.21
CA ILE A 185 -1.47 8.51 -15.44
C ILE A 185 -0.36 9.50 -15.05
N VAL A 186 0.73 9.02 -14.47
CA VAL A 186 1.81 9.90 -14.00
C VAL A 186 2.51 10.56 -15.18
N ASP A 187 2.76 9.84 -16.27
CA ASP A 187 3.36 10.41 -17.48
C ASP A 187 2.47 11.50 -18.10
N ALA A 188 1.16 11.27 -18.15
CA ALA A 188 0.21 12.24 -18.67
C ALA A 188 0.11 13.52 -17.82
N LEU A 189 0.44 13.47 -16.53
CA LEU A 189 0.41 14.62 -15.61
C LEU A 189 1.80 15.21 -15.32
N LYS A 190 2.86 14.56 -15.80
CA LYS A 190 4.24 14.86 -15.46
C LYS A 190 4.61 16.33 -15.68
N ASN A 191 4.19 16.91 -16.81
CA ASN A 191 4.57 18.28 -17.18
C ASN A 191 3.95 19.32 -16.26
N GLU A 192 2.78 19.04 -15.69
CA GLU A 192 2.07 19.92 -14.77
C GLU A 192 2.60 19.75 -13.34
N LEU A 193 3.06 18.55 -12.99
CA LEU A 193 3.57 18.19 -11.68
C LEU A 193 5.06 18.56 -11.49
N LEU A 194 5.87 18.53 -12.55
CA LEU A 194 7.28 18.90 -12.52
C LEU A 194 7.47 20.41 -12.71
N TYR A 195 7.17 21.17 -11.66
CA TYR A 195 7.42 22.61 -11.60
C TYR A 195 8.33 22.96 -10.42
N GLU A 196 9.10 24.05 -10.56
CA GLU A 196 10.01 24.50 -9.52
C GLU A 196 9.28 24.72 -8.18
N ASN A 197 9.92 24.32 -7.07
CA ASN A 197 9.37 24.39 -5.72
C ASN A 197 8.14 23.50 -5.47
N ILE A 198 7.86 22.53 -6.35
CA ILE A 198 6.82 21.50 -6.15
C ILE A 198 7.43 20.13 -5.90
N ILE A 199 7.07 19.53 -4.77
CA ILE A 199 7.40 18.15 -4.42
C ILE A 199 6.13 17.32 -4.40
N ILE A 200 6.08 16.27 -5.21
CA ILE A 200 4.98 15.30 -5.21
C ILE A 200 5.47 14.01 -4.57
N ILE A 201 4.73 13.51 -3.59
CA ILE A 201 4.94 12.17 -3.02
C ILE A 201 3.69 11.36 -3.32
N MET A 202 3.85 10.21 -3.99
CA MET A 202 2.73 9.33 -4.31
C MET A 202 2.96 7.89 -3.87
N THR A 203 1.92 7.22 -3.39
CA THR A 203 1.97 5.76 -3.19
C THR A 203 1.96 5.05 -4.54
N LEU A 204 2.83 4.07 -4.73
CA LEU A 204 2.96 3.34 -5.99
C LEU A 204 2.77 1.83 -5.78
N PRO A 205 2.24 1.11 -6.80
CA PRO A 205 2.25 -0.35 -6.82
C PRO A 205 3.66 -0.90 -6.63
N TYR A 206 3.78 -2.06 -5.96
CA TYR A 206 5.08 -2.70 -5.71
C TYR A 206 5.82 -3.10 -7.00
N SER A 207 5.08 -3.47 -8.05
CA SER A 207 5.63 -3.81 -9.37
C SER A 207 6.45 -2.67 -9.98
N ILE A 208 6.08 -1.40 -9.76
CA ILE A 208 6.84 -0.24 -10.24
C ILE A 208 8.23 -0.22 -9.62
N TYR A 209 8.36 -0.48 -8.31
CA TYR A 209 9.67 -0.47 -7.66
C TYR A 209 10.61 -1.56 -8.20
N ARG A 210 10.08 -2.75 -8.50
CA ARG A 210 10.88 -3.84 -9.08
C ARG A 210 11.50 -3.45 -10.42
N GLU A 211 10.73 -2.79 -11.28
CA GLU A 211 11.20 -2.28 -12.57
C GLU A 211 12.16 -1.11 -12.39
N TYR A 212 11.80 -0.14 -11.54
CA TYR A 212 12.63 1.02 -11.23
C TYR A 212 14.02 0.65 -10.71
N LYS A 213 14.12 -0.36 -9.82
CA LYS A 213 15.40 -0.85 -9.31
C LYS A 213 16.28 -1.43 -10.42
N LEU A 214 15.69 -2.11 -11.40
CA LEU A 214 16.42 -2.66 -12.54
C LEU A 214 16.85 -1.56 -13.50
N ASP A 215 15.97 -0.60 -13.78
CA ASP A 215 16.25 0.55 -14.65
C ASP A 215 17.41 1.39 -14.11
N ARG A 216 17.40 1.73 -12.82
CA ARG A 216 18.42 2.59 -12.20
C ARG A 216 19.80 2.00 -12.09
N LEU A 217 19.90 0.67 -12.18
CA LEU A 217 21.16 -0.07 -12.14
C LEU A 217 21.64 -0.50 -13.53
N ARG A 218 20.87 -0.23 -14.60
CA ARG A 218 21.32 -0.44 -15.98
C ARG A 218 22.24 0.70 -16.40
N LEU A 219 23.43 0.33 -16.90
CA LEU A 219 24.40 1.28 -17.44
C LEU A 219 23.88 1.86 -18.77
N ASN A 220 23.65 3.19 -18.79
CA ASN A 220 23.59 4.05 -19.98
C ASN A 220 22.33 4.06 -20.85
N GLU A 221 21.20 3.49 -20.39
CA GLU A 221 19.88 3.79 -20.96
C GLU A 221 19.00 4.29 -19.83
N SER A 222 18.70 5.59 -19.77
CA SER A 222 17.75 6.12 -18.80
C SER A 222 16.42 5.40 -18.99
N GLY A 223 16.04 4.54 -18.04
CA GLY A 223 14.78 3.83 -18.09
C GLY A 223 13.60 4.81 -18.09
N ASN A 224 12.46 4.40 -18.66
CA ASN A 224 11.26 5.25 -18.74
C ASN A 224 10.81 5.78 -17.37
N LEU A 225 11.07 5.01 -16.31
CA LEU A 225 10.71 5.37 -14.93
C LEU A 225 11.60 6.44 -14.32
N GLU A 226 12.88 6.52 -14.71
CA GLU A 226 13.80 7.56 -14.21
C GLU A 226 13.44 8.94 -14.74
N ASN A 227 12.83 8.98 -15.93
CA ASN A 227 12.31 10.21 -16.50
C ASN A 227 11.13 10.74 -15.68
N ILE A 228 10.40 9.89 -14.97
CA ILE A 228 9.20 10.24 -14.22
C ILE A 228 9.55 10.50 -12.74
N PHE A 229 10.18 9.53 -12.08
CA PHE A 229 10.45 9.53 -10.66
C PHE A 229 11.90 9.90 -10.35
N LYS A 230 12.10 10.89 -9.48
CA LYS A 230 13.44 11.25 -8.98
C LYS A 230 13.99 10.20 -8.03
N ASP A 231 13.13 9.66 -7.18
CA ASP A 231 13.44 8.54 -6.29
C ASP A 231 12.16 7.76 -5.91
N ILE A 232 12.32 6.50 -5.53
CA ILE A 232 11.25 5.66 -4.98
C ILE A 232 11.72 5.06 -3.66
N ILE A 233 11.06 5.45 -2.58
CA ILE A 233 11.30 4.90 -1.24
C ILE A 233 10.52 3.59 -1.11
N PHE A 234 11.26 2.51 -0.89
CA PHE A 234 10.69 1.18 -0.72
C PHE A 234 10.47 0.87 0.76
N LEU A 235 9.27 0.39 1.09
CA LEU A 235 8.95 -0.15 2.41
C LEU A 235 9.09 -1.67 2.39
N GLU A 236 10.19 -2.16 2.95
CA GLU A 236 10.46 -3.59 3.14
C GLU A 236 9.53 -4.19 4.20
N GLU A 237 9.34 -5.52 4.16
CA GLU A 237 8.65 -6.24 5.23
C GLU A 237 9.30 -6.00 6.59
N LEU A 238 8.49 -5.96 7.64
CA LEU A 238 9.00 -5.86 9.01
C LEU A 238 9.67 -7.16 9.43
N THR A 239 10.66 -7.06 10.32
CA THR A 239 11.27 -8.25 10.93
C THR A 239 10.31 -8.91 11.91
N ASN A 240 10.56 -10.18 12.28
CA ASN A 240 9.77 -10.85 13.32
C ASN A 240 9.82 -10.10 14.66
N SER A 241 10.96 -9.49 15.00
CA SER A 241 11.09 -8.62 16.18
C SER A 241 10.23 -7.37 16.08
N ASP A 242 10.18 -6.73 14.91
CA ASP A 242 9.33 -5.55 14.67
C ASP A 242 7.84 -5.92 14.78
N ILE A 243 7.41 -7.04 14.20
CA ILE A 243 6.02 -7.51 14.33
C ILE A 243 5.70 -7.82 15.79
N LYS A 244 6.60 -8.48 16.52
CA LYS A 244 6.43 -8.72 17.96
C LYS A 244 6.24 -7.42 18.72
N GLU A 245 7.11 -6.43 18.50
CA GLU A 245 7.02 -5.12 19.14
C GLU A 245 5.70 -4.42 18.79
N LEU A 246 5.29 -4.47 17.52
CA LEU A 246 4.04 -3.89 17.04
C LEU A 246 2.85 -4.48 17.80
N LEU A 247 2.78 -5.80 17.91
CA LEU A 247 1.71 -6.50 18.63
C LEU A 247 1.72 -6.12 20.11
N LEU A 248 2.89 -6.14 20.76
CA LEU A 248 3.03 -5.79 22.18
C LEU A 248 2.59 -4.35 22.48
N ARG A 249 2.96 -3.38 21.63
CA ARG A 249 2.50 -1.98 21.78
C ARG A 249 0.98 -1.87 21.70
N ARG A 250 0.33 -2.65 20.81
CA ARG A 250 -1.15 -2.68 20.68
C ARG A 250 -1.82 -3.29 21.91
N ILE A 251 -1.28 -4.38 22.45
CA ILE A 251 -1.94 -5.17 23.49
C ILE A 251 -1.32 -5.02 24.89
N HIS A 252 -0.44 -4.04 25.14
CA HIS A 252 0.31 -3.92 26.39
C HIS A 252 -0.53 -3.98 27.68
N LYS A 253 -1.81 -3.58 27.63
CA LYS A 253 -2.76 -3.63 28.76
C LYS A 253 -3.43 -5.00 28.97
N PHE A 254 -3.15 -5.98 28.12
CA PHE A 254 -3.83 -7.27 28.04
C PHE A 254 -2.85 -8.45 28.14
N LEU A 255 -1.61 -8.21 28.59
CA LEU A 255 -0.59 -9.27 28.73
C LEU A 255 -0.94 -10.31 29.82
N ASP A 256 -1.88 -9.99 30.70
CA ASP A 256 -2.46 -10.91 31.69
C ASP A 256 -3.34 -12.00 31.05
N VAL A 257 -4.01 -11.66 29.93
CA VAL A 257 -4.88 -12.58 29.19
C VAL A 257 -4.29 -13.07 27.88
N ILE A 258 -3.24 -12.40 27.38
CA ILE A 258 -2.49 -12.82 26.19
C ILE A 258 -0.99 -12.85 26.54
N PRO A 259 -0.51 -13.99 27.02
CA PRO A 259 0.91 -14.25 27.21
C PRO A 259 1.73 -14.07 25.93
N VAL A 260 3.00 -13.66 26.08
CA VAL A 260 3.87 -13.25 24.96
C VAL A 260 4.19 -14.40 24.00
N ASP A 261 4.31 -15.63 24.51
CA ASP A 261 4.53 -16.86 23.74
C ASP A 261 3.36 -17.15 22.78
N SER A 262 2.16 -16.69 23.12
CA SER A 262 0.96 -16.84 22.28
C SER A 262 1.00 -15.96 21.03
N LEU A 263 1.93 -15.00 20.96
CA LEU A 263 2.17 -14.17 19.78
C LEU A 263 3.09 -14.84 18.75
N GLU A 264 3.86 -15.86 19.10
CA GLU A 264 4.82 -16.49 18.18
C GLU A 264 4.17 -17.02 16.90
N PRO A 265 3.05 -17.77 16.96
CA PRO A 265 2.39 -18.26 15.73
C PRO A 265 1.87 -17.12 14.85
N ILE A 266 1.46 -15.99 15.45
CA ILE A 266 0.96 -14.80 14.76
C ILE A 266 2.10 -14.10 14.02
N ILE A 267 3.24 -13.94 14.69
CA ILE A 267 4.44 -13.34 14.13
C ILE A 267 4.91 -14.16 12.93
N GLU A 268 5.04 -15.47 13.09
CA GLU A 268 5.43 -16.38 12.01
C GLU A 268 4.46 -16.30 10.82
N PHE A 269 3.15 -16.36 11.07
CA PHE A 269 2.13 -16.28 10.03
C PHE A 269 2.20 -15.00 9.18
N SER A 270 2.57 -13.89 9.81
CA SER A 270 2.50 -12.56 9.18
C SER A 270 3.47 -12.34 8.03
N ASP A 271 4.56 -13.12 7.94
CA ASP A 271 5.65 -12.88 7.01
C ASP A 271 6.16 -11.42 7.04
N GLY A 272 6.12 -10.77 8.20
CA GLY A 272 6.55 -9.37 8.32
C GLY A 272 5.54 -8.34 7.82
N ASN A 273 4.32 -8.75 7.46
CA ASN A 273 3.24 -7.86 7.07
C ASN A 273 2.40 -7.43 8.29
N PRO A 274 2.37 -6.14 8.67
CA PRO A 274 1.60 -5.65 9.81
C PRO A 274 0.10 -5.93 9.72
N ARG A 275 -0.49 -5.79 8.53
CA ARG A 275 -1.92 -6.03 8.32
C ARG A 275 -2.26 -7.49 8.56
N ASP A 276 -1.44 -8.40 8.02
CA ASP A 276 -1.67 -9.84 8.20
C ASP A 276 -1.53 -10.25 9.66
N ALA A 277 -0.54 -9.70 10.39
CA ALA A 277 -0.37 -9.91 11.83
C ALA A 277 -1.61 -9.48 12.63
N LEU A 278 -2.12 -8.27 12.39
CA LEU A 278 -3.30 -7.75 13.08
C LEU A 278 -4.57 -8.53 12.72
N TRP A 279 -4.74 -8.87 11.45
CA TRP A 279 -5.89 -9.62 10.96
C TRP A 279 -5.94 -11.03 11.54
N ILE A 280 -4.84 -11.79 11.46
CA ILE A 280 -4.83 -13.17 11.97
C ILE A 280 -5.01 -13.17 13.49
N PHE A 281 -4.43 -12.20 14.19
CA PHE A 281 -4.61 -12.06 15.63
C PHE A 281 -6.07 -11.80 16.00
N SER A 282 -6.73 -10.89 15.29
CA SER A 282 -8.16 -10.63 15.46
C SER A 282 -8.99 -11.92 15.26
N LYS A 283 -8.69 -12.70 14.23
CA LYS A 283 -9.36 -13.99 13.98
C LYS A 283 -9.15 -15.02 15.10
N ILE A 284 -7.93 -15.13 15.61
CA ILE A 284 -7.62 -16.01 16.75
C ILE A 284 -8.42 -15.59 18.00
N ILE A 285 -8.54 -14.29 18.25
CA ILE A 285 -9.32 -13.75 19.37
C ILE A 285 -10.81 -14.09 19.20
N PHE A 286 -11.37 -13.95 18.00
CA PHE A 286 -12.77 -14.32 17.74
C PHE A 286 -13.05 -15.81 17.95
N ASP A 287 -12.17 -16.69 17.49
CA ASP A 287 -12.29 -18.14 17.69
C ASP A 287 -12.21 -18.55 19.18
N ASN A 288 -11.59 -17.71 20.01
CA ASN A 288 -11.30 -18.01 21.42
C ASN A 288 -11.93 -17.00 22.39
N ILE A 289 -12.98 -16.30 21.96
CA ILE A 289 -13.52 -15.12 22.66
C ILE A 289 -13.96 -15.41 24.11
N ASP A 290 -14.45 -16.62 24.35
CA ASP A 290 -14.97 -17.08 25.65
C ASP A 290 -13.87 -17.55 26.60
N LYS A 291 -12.62 -17.65 26.12
CA LYS A 291 -11.48 -18.06 26.96
C LYS A 291 -11.04 -16.93 27.88
N LYS A 292 -10.56 -17.31 29.07
CA LYS A 292 -9.97 -16.37 30.03
C LYS A 292 -8.56 -15.95 29.64
N ILE A 293 -7.78 -16.87 29.06
CA ILE A 293 -6.39 -16.67 28.65
C ILE A 293 -6.24 -17.33 27.28
N LEU A 294 -5.65 -16.60 26.33
CA LEU A 294 -5.27 -17.14 25.03
C LEU A 294 -3.89 -17.79 25.14
N ARG A 295 -3.79 -19.10 24.95
CA ARG A 295 -2.50 -19.82 24.96
C ARG A 295 -1.94 -19.96 23.55
N LYS A 296 -0.66 -20.34 23.46
CA LYS A 296 0.02 -20.60 22.19
C LYS A 296 -0.68 -21.70 21.37
N GLU A 297 -1.15 -22.76 22.02
CA GLU A 297 -1.85 -23.85 21.34
C GLU A 297 -3.17 -23.37 20.72
N ASP A 298 -3.86 -22.45 21.38
CA ASP A 298 -5.11 -21.86 20.89
C ASP A 298 -4.87 -21.08 19.59
N ALA A 299 -3.81 -20.28 19.55
CA ALA A 299 -3.38 -19.55 18.36
C ALA A 299 -3.02 -20.51 17.21
N ILE A 300 -2.26 -21.58 17.49
CA ILE A 300 -1.90 -22.59 16.47
C ILE A 300 -3.14 -23.27 15.90
N LEU A 301 -4.10 -23.67 16.75
CA LEU A 301 -5.32 -24.35 16.31
C LEU A 301 -6.18 -23.45 15.43
N SER A 302 -6.37 -22.18 15.82
CA SER A 302 -7.09 -21.20 15.01
C SER A 302 -6.40 -20.93 13.67
N ILE A 303 -5.08 -20.74 13.65
CA ILE A 303 -4.34 -20.54 12.39
C ILE A 303 -4.48 -21.77 11.49
N LYS A 304 -4.31 -22.99 12.01
CA LYS A 304 -4.50 -24.22 11.23
C LYS A 304 -5.89 -24.29 10.59
N LYS A 305 -6.94 -24.01 11.37
CA LYS A 305 -8.33 -23.95 10.90
C LYS A 305 -8.47 -22.95 9.75
N ILE A 306 -7.97 -21.73 9.92
CA ILE A 306 -8.03 -20.65 8.92
C ILE A 306 -7.23 -21.04 7.67
N THR A 307 -6.00 -21.54 7.81
CA THR A 307 -5.21 -21.97 6.65
C THR A 307 -5.87 -23.09 5.87
N LYS A 308 -6.52 -24.04 6.55
CA LYS A 308 -7.28 -25.11 5.88
C LYS A 308 -8.47 -24.56 5.09
N GLU A 309 -9.16 -23.55 5.62
CA GLU A 309 -10.28 -22.89 4.95
C GLU A 309 -9.84 -22.14 3.69
N TYR A 310 -8.81 -21.30 3.78
CA TYR A 310 -8.37 -20.44 2.67
C TYR A 310 -7.45 -21.14 1.66
N LEU A 311 -6.71 -22.17 2.07
CA LEU A 311 -5.74 -22.88 1.23
C LEU A 311 -6.23 -24.28 0.83
N GLY A 312 -7.38 -24.73 1.32
CA GLY A 312 -7.90 -26.09 1.06
C GLY A 312 -8.21 -26.37 -0.42
N GLU A 313 -8.35 -25.34 -1.25
CA GLU A 313 -8.54 -25.47 -2.70
C GLU A 313 -7.21 -25.64 -3.46
N LEU A 314 -6.06 -25.54 -2.78
CA LEU A 314 -4.76 -25.74 -3.41
C LEU A 314 -4.55 -27.22 -3.74
N ASN A 315 -4.77 -27.55 -5.01
CA ASN A 315 -4.46 -28.87 -5.54
C ASN A 315 -2.97 -28.96 -5.87
N PHE A 316 -2.23 -29.69 -5.06
CA PHE A 316 -0.87 -30.12 -5.36
C PHE A 316 -0.88 -31.48 -6.08
N THR A 317 -0.03 -31.60 -7.09
CA THR A 317 0.33 -32.93 -7.62
C THR A 317 1.10 -33.72 -6.57
N THR A 318 1.13 -35.05 -6.67
CA THR A 318 1.85 -35.91 -5.71
C THR A 318 3.31 -35.50 -5.51
N LEU A 319 3.99 -35.06 -6.59
CA LEU A 319 5.37 -34.57 -6.50
C LEU A 319 5.47 -33.20 -5.82
N GLN A 320 4.50 -32.32 -6.02
CA GLN A 320 4.42 -31.03 -5.31
C GLN A 320 4.10 -31.24 -3.84
N THR A 321 3.20 -32.16 -3.46
CA THR A 321 2.94 -32.50 -2.06
C THR A 321 4.19 -33.04 -1.39
N LYS A 322 4.91 -33.96 -2.05
CA LYS A 322 6.19 -34.48 -1.54
C LYS A 322 7.21 -33.36 -1.36
N ALA A 323 7.34 -32.47 -2.35
CA ALA A 323 8.25 -31.33 -2.26
C ALA A 323 7.84 -30.37 -1.13
N PHE A 324 6.55 -30.07 -1.00
CA PHE A 324 6.03 -29.18 0.04
C PHE A 324 6.38 -29.69 1.44
N GLU A 325 6.12 -30.96 1.74
CA GLU A 325 6.45 -31.56 3.05
C GLU A 325 7.95 -31.51 3.33
N LEU A 326 8.81 -31.79 2.34
CA LEU A 326 10.27 -31.68 2.51
C LEU A 326 10.73 -30.25 2.79
N LEU A 327 10.09 -29.26 2.13
CA LEU A 327 10.44 -27.85 2.28
C LEU A 327 9.85 -27.23 3.55
N LYS A 328 8.81 -27.83 4.12
CA LYS A 328 8.13 -27.33 5.31
C LYS A 328 9.02 -27.34 6.55
N ASP A 329 9.87 -28.36 6.65
CA ASP A 329 10.86 -28.50 7.72
C ASP A 329 12.15 -27.70 7.45
N PHE A 330 12.29 -27.13 6.25
CA PHE A 330 13.44 -26.35 5.84
C PHE A 330 13.16 -24.85 5.99
N SER A 331 13.69 -24.24 7.05
CA SER A 331 13.34 -22.86 7.44
C SER A 331 13.74 -21.79 6.43
N SER A 332 14.90 -21.94 5.77
CA SER A 332 15.41 -20.98 4.78
C SER A 332 16.64 -21.53 4.07
N GLY A 333 16.83 -21.21 2.79
CA GLY A 333 18.10 -21.43 2.11
C GLY A 333 18.11 -20.93 0.68
N THR A 334 19.25 -21.05 0.02
CA THR A 334 19.42 -20.59 -1.36
C THR A 334 18.62 -21.48 -2.32
N LYS A 335 18.39 -20.99 -3.56
CA LYS A 335 17.72 -21.77 -4.60
C LYS A 335 18.44 -23.10 -4.88
N ASP A 336 19.78 -23.11 -4.86
CA ASP A 336 20.58 -24.30 -5.14
C ASP A 336 20.56 -25.32 -4.00
N GLU A 337 20.51 -24.87 -2.75
CA GLU A 337 20.31 -25.75 -1.59
C GLU A 337 18.97 -26.47 -1.65
N LEU A 338 17.90 -25.73 -1.96
CA LEU A 338 16.56 -26.29 -2.11
C LEU A 338 16.48 -27.28 -3.28
N LEU A 339 17.13 -26.98 -4.40
CA LEU A 339 17.21 -27.89 -5.55
C LEU A 339 17.95 -29.18 -5.19
N THR A 340 19.06 -29.07 -4.48
CA THR A 340 19.83 -30.21 -3.99
C THR A 340 18.99 -31.08 -3.06
N LEU A 341 18.26 -30.47 -2.11
CA LEU A 341 17.38 -31.17 -1.18
C LEU A 341 16.28 -31.96 -1.92
N LEU A 342 15.64 -31.36 -2.92
CA LEU A 342 14.61 -32.05 -3.72
C LEU A 342 15.21 -33.20 -4.55
N GLN A 343 16.41 -33.01 -5.13
CA GLN A 343 17.09 -34.04 -5.92
C GLN A 343 17.52 -35.24 -5.08
N GLN A 344 18.06 -35.01 -3.88
CA GLN A 344 18.40 -36.06 -2.91
C GLN A 344 17.19 -36.90 -2.51
N ASN A 345 15.98 -36.33 -2.63
CA ASN A 345 14.72 -37.01 -2.35
C ASN A 345 14.01 -37.54 -3.61
N ASN A 346 14.77 -37.91 -4.64
CA ASN A 346 14.31 -38.56 -5.87
C ASN A 346 13.38 -37.68 -6.75
N ILE A 347 13.49 -36.36 -6.69
CA ILE A 347 12.81 -35.46 -7.62
C ILE A 347 13.79 -35.05 -8.73
N LYS A 348 13.45 -35.37 -9.99
CA LYS A 348 14.30 -35.04 -11.14
C LYS A 348 14.60 -33.53 -11.19
N ARG A 349 15.83 -33.15 -11.54
CA ARG A 349 16.31 -31.76 -11.54
C ARG A 349 15.37 -30.78 -12.28
N THR A 350 14.95 -31.11 -13.50
CA THR A 350 14.04 -30.26 -14.29
C THR A 350 12.68 -30.08 -13.61
N THR A 351 12.14 -31.15 -13.01
CA THR A 351 10.92 -31.12 -12.21
C THR A 351 11.11 -30.28 -10.94
N ALA A 352 12.24 -30.40 -10.24
CA ALA A 352 12.54 -29.61 -9.06
C ALA A 352 12.59 -28.10 -9.37
N TYR A 353 13.21 -27.70 -10.48
CA TYR A 353 13.18 -26.30 -10.94
C TYR A 353 11.75 -25.80 -11.21
N SER A 354 10.96 -26.60 -11.93
CA SER A 354 9.56 -26.25 -12.22
C SER A 354 8.74 -26.11 -10.94
N ILE A 355 8.87 -27.05 -9.99
CA ILE A 355 8.18 -26.99 -8.70
C ILE A 355 8.59 -25.74 -7.90
N LEU A 356 9.89 -25.45 -7.79
CA LEU A 356 10.36 -24.28 -7.06
C LEU A 356 9.86 -22.97 -7.69
N ASN A 357 9.91 -22.86 -9.03
CA ASN A 357 9.37 -21.67 -9.71
C ASN A 357 7.86 -21.54 -9.46
N THR A 358 7.09 -22.63 -9.56
CA THR A 358 5.66 -22.63 -9.22
C THR A 358 5.42 -22.23 -7.76
N PHE A 359 6.24 -22.69 -6.81
CA PHE A 359 6.11 -22.32 -5.40
C PHE A 359 6.44 -20.84 -5.15
N ILE A 360 7.40 -20.27 -5.87
CA ILE A 360 7.70 -18.83 -5.83
C ILE A 360 6.54 -18.02 -6.44
N GLU A 361 6.04 -18.42 -7.61
CA GLU A 361 4.92 -17.77 -8.30
C GLU A 361 3.65 -17.78 -7.44
N ARG A 362 3.36 -18.90 -6.77
CA ARG A 362 2.23 -19.05 -5.84
C ARG A 362 2.48 -18.43 -4.45
N LYS A 363 3.61 -17.75 -4.25
CA LYS A 363 4.04 -17.17 -2.97
C LYS A 363 4.06 -18.17 -1.79
N ILE A 364 4.28 -19.46 -2.08
CA ILE A 364 4.53 -20.51 -1.07
C ILE A 364 5.96 -20.34 -0.53
N LEU A 365 6.90 -20.07 -1.43
CA LEU A 365 8.26 -19.65 -1.10
C LEU A 365 8.39 -18.15 -1.38
N ILE A 366 8.85 -17.40 -0.38
CA ILE A 366 9.06 -15.96 -0.47
C ILE A 366 10.56 -15.70 -0.62
N PRO A 367 11.01 -14.93 -1.63
CA PRO A 367 12.39 -14.49 -1.72
C PRO A 367 12.70 -13.46 -0.64
N ARG A 368 13.75 -13.74 0.15
CA ARG A 368 14.31 -12.90 1.21
C ARG A 368 15.80 -12.72 0.95
N LYS A 369 16.17 -11.61 0.31
CA LYS A 369 17.54 -11.37 -0.17
C LYS A 369 17.98 -12.51 -1.11
N GLU A 370 19.00 -13.27 -0.72
CA GLU A 370 19.54 -14.40 -1.49
C GLU A 370 18.85 -15.74 -1.18
N ASN A 371 18.02 -15.78 -0.15
CA ASN A 371 17.36 -16.99 0.32
C ASN A 371 15.89 -17.05 -0.09
N LEU A 372 15.36 -18.26 -0.15
CA LEU A 372 13.95 -18.57 -0.25
C LEU A 372 13.48 -19.14 1.09
N THR A 373 12.39 -18.60 1.61
CA THR A 373 11.79 -19.02 2.88
C THR A 373 10.36 -19.48 2.65
N LEU A 374 9.95 -20.56 3.31
CA LEU A 374 8.53 -20.92 3.34
C LEU A 374 7.73 -19.79 3.99
N SER A 375 6.67 -19.36 3.32
CA SER A 375 5.72 -18.41 3.90
C SER A 375 5.11 -19.01 5.17
N GLY A 376 5.04 -18.22 6.23
CA GLY A 376 4.45 -18.62 7.50
C GLY A 376 2.98 -19.02 7.37
N LYS A 377 2.26 -18.51 6.36
CA LYS A 377 0.90 -18.93 6.04
C LYS A 377 0.80 -20.42 5.70
N TYR A 378 1.83 -20.96 5.05
CA TYR A 378 1.88 -22.37 4.63
C TYR A 378 2.48 -23.30 5.69
N LYS A 379 3.24 -22.75 6.66
CA LYS A 379 3.80 -23.54 7.77
C LYS A 379 2.73 -24.29 8.58
N PHE A 380 1.52 -23.71 8.67
CA PHE A 380 0.40 -24.29 9.40
C PHE A 380 -0.53 -25.14 8.53
N PHE A 381 -0.31 -25.17 7.22
CA PHE A 381 -1.14 -25.92 6.28
C PHE A 381 -0.68 -27.37 6.18
N ASN A 382 -1.64 -28.30 6.20
CA ASN A 382 -1.43 -29.72 5.93
C ASN A 382 -2.28 -30.08 4.68
N PRO A 383 -1.66 -30.21 3.50
CA PRO A 383 -2.33 -30.51 2.22
C PRO A 383 -2.97 -31.90 2.16
#